data_AF-A0A346D4N5-F1
#
_entry.id   AF-A0A346D4N5-F1
#
_cell.length_a   1.000
_cell.length_b   1.000
_cell.length_c   1.000
_cell.angle_alpha   90.00
_cell.angle_beta   90.00
_cell.angle_gamma   90.00
#
_symmetry.space_group_name_H-M   'P 1'
#
loop_
_entity.id
_entity.type
_entity.pdbx_description
1 polymer ?
#
loop_
_entity_poly.entity_id
_entity_poly.type
_entity_poly.pdbx_seq_one_letter_code
_entity_poly.pdbx_strand_id
1 'polypeptide(L)'
;MGVLPNRKYAVVSRKGISSSNENVLVFPSIEIALQELSKITDHLYVSGGGQIYNSLIEKADIIHLSTVHVEVEGDINFPKIPENFNLVFEQFFLSNINYTYQIWKKG
;
A
#
# COMPACT_ATOMS: atom_id res chain seq x y z
N MET A 1 2.28 -3.74 -13.97
CA MET A 1 1.13 -3.05 -13.36
C MET A 1 0.70 -1.95 -14.33
N GLY A 2 -0.55 -1.93 -14.77
CA GLY A 2 -1.07 -0.88 -15.64
C GLY A 2 -1.50 0.35 -14.84
N VAL A 3 -1.57 1.51 -15.49
CA VAL A 3 -2.12 2.74 -14.89
C VAL A 3 -3.65 2.62 -14.90
N LEU A 4 -4.27 2.52 -13.73
CA LEU A 4 -5.73 2.50 -13.62
C LEU A 4 -6.27 3.93 -13.69
N PRO A 5 -7.47 4.14 -14.26
CA PRO A 5 -8.05 5.47 -14.40
C PRO A 5 -8.31 6.12 -13.05
N ASN A 6 -8.33 7.45 -13.05
CA ASN A 6 -8.63 8.30 -11.88
C ASN A 6 -7.66 8.12 -10.69
N ARG A 7 -6.41 7.72 -10.96
CA ARG A 7 -5.37 7.54 -9.95
C ARG A 7 -4.06 8.16 -10.39
N LYS A 8 -3.34 8.74 -9.43
CA LYS A 8 -1.95 9.16 -9.56
C LYS A 8 -1.05 8.09 -8.90
N TYR A 9 0.09 7.82 -9.50
CA TYR A 9 1.02 6.80 -9.05
C TYR A 9 2.38 7.41 -8.75
N ALA A 10 2.94 7.05 -7.60
CA ALA A 10 4.34 7.25 -7.28
C ALA A 10 5.04 5.89 -7.32
N VAL A 11 5.88 5.69 -8.32
CA VAL A 11 6.60 4.43 -8.54
C VAL A 11 8.03 4.59 -8.06
N VAL A 12 8.47 3.72 -7.15
CA VAL A 12 9.87 3.71 -6.71
C VAL A 12 10.65 2.69 -7.54
N SER A 13 11.72 3.13 -8.20
CA SER A 13 12.62 2.27 -8.97
C SER A 13 14.07 2.73 -8.91
N ARG A 14 14.97 1.78 -8.66
CA ARG A 14 16.43 2.01 -8.71
C ARG A 14 17.00 1.92 -10.12
N LYS A 15 16.31 1.23 -11.03
CA LYS A 15 16.62 1.25 -12.47
C LYS A 15 16.03 2.55 -12.98
N GLY A 16 16.81 3.42 -13.63
CA GLY A 16 16.36 4.75 -14.09
C GLY A 16 15.27 4.70 -15.18
N ILE A 17 14.09 4.18 -14.84
CA ILE A 17 12.92 4.11 -15.70
C ILE A 17 12.21 5.46 -15.67
N SER A 18 11.66 5.86 -16.80
CA SER A 18 10.76 7.00 -16.91
C SER A 18 9.39 6.52 -17.36
N SER A 19 8.35 7.26 -17.00
CA SER A 19 7.01 7.06 -17.53
C SER A 19 6.65 8.21 -18.44
N SER A 20 6.01 7.92 -19.58
CA SER A 20 5.40 8.93 -20.45
C SER A 20 4.01 9.36 -19.98
N ASN A 21 3.47 8.73 -18.92
CA ASN A 21 2.15 9.03 -18.40
C ASN A 21 2.23 10.15 -17.35
N GLU A 22 1.50 11.23 -17.57
CA GLU A 22 1.40 12.39 -16.66
C GLU A 22 0.87 12.05 -15.25
N ASN A 23 0.21 10.90 -15.10
CA ASN A 23 -0.30 10.43 -13.82
C ASN A 23 0.71 9.58 -13.06
N VAL A 24 1.91 9.37 -13.59
CA VAL A 24 2.94 8.50 -12.99
C VAL A 24 4.22 9.30 -12.76
N LEU A 25 4.56 9.48 -11.49
CA LEU A 25 5.84 10.01 -11.05
C LEU A 25 6.76 8.85 -10.67
N VAL A 26 8.02 8.89 -11.12
CA VAL A 26 9.01 7.85 -10.80
C VAL A 26 10.08 8.45 -9.91
N PHE A 27 10.39 7.76 -8.80
CA PHE A 27 11.35 8.18 -7.80
C PHE A 27 12.45 7.12 -7.63
N PRO A 28 13.70 7.53 -7.36
CA PRO A 28 14.80 6.59 -7.19
C PRO A 28 14.79 5.86 -5.83
N SER A 29 14.12 6.42 -4.81
CA SER A 29 13.98 5.82 -3.49
C SER A 29 12.66 6.21 -2.81
N ILE A 30 12.30 5.49 -1.75
CA ILE A 30 11.10 5.75 -0.95
C ILE A 30 11.23 7.11 -0.23
N GLU A 31 12.41 7.43 0.27
CA GLU A 31 12.68 8.66 1.01
C GLU A 31 12.45 9.89 0.12
N ILE A 32 13.01 9.86 -1.10
CA ILE A 32 12.83 10.94 -2.08
C ILE A 32 11.36 11.03 -2.50
N ALA A 33 10.69 9.88 -2.70
CA ALA A 33 9.27 9.87 -3.02
C ALA A 33 8.43 10.56 -1.93
N LEU A 34 8.62 10.18 -0.66
CA LEU A 34 7.87 10.78 0.45
C LEU A 34 8.16 12.28 0.59
N GLN A 35 9.42 12.70 0.44
CA GLN A 35 9.79 14.11 0.52
C GLN A 35 9.10 14.94 -0.57
N GLU A 36 9.15 14.50 -1.84
CA GLU A 36 8.55 15.26 -2.93
C GLU A 36 7.01 15.20 -2.89
N LEU A 37 6.43 14.05 -2.54
CA LEU A 37 4.97 13.90 -2.46
C LEU A 37 4.36 14.73 -1.33
N SER A 38 5.08 14.92 -0.22
CA SER A 38 4.62 15.79 0.89
C SER A 38 4.38 17.25 0.48
N LYS A 39 4.94 17.69 -0.65
CA LYS A 39 4.73 19.04 -1.21
C LYS A 39 3.52 19.12 -2.14
N ILE A 40 2.95 17.98 -2.52
CA ILE A 40 1.93 17.86 -3.58
C ILE A 40 0.59 17.37 -3.01
N THR A 41 0.63 16.50 -2.00
CA THR A 41 -0.55 15.88 -1.40
C THR A 41 -0.34 15.63 0.09
N ASP A 42 -1.41 15.77 0.85
CA ASP A 42 -1.45 15.44 2.28
C ASP A 42 -1.71 13.94 2.52
N HIS A 43 -2.11 13.19 1.48
CA HIS A 43 -2.54 11.81 1.64
C HIS A 43 -1.93 10.89 0.58
N LEU A 44 -1.47 9.72 1.03
CA LEU A 44 -0.81 8.69 0.22
C LEU A 44 -1.36 7.31 0.56
N TYR A 45 -1.55 6.48 -0.46
CA TYR A 45 -1.90 5.07 -0.31
C TYR A 45 -0.73 4.18 -0.74
N VAL A 46 -0.13 3.49 0.23
CA VAL A 46 0.89 2.47 -0.05
C VAL A 46 0.20 1.24 -0.62
N SER A 47 0.44 0.97 -1.91
CA SER A 47 -0.26 -0.09 -2.67
C SER A 47 0.64 -1.26 -3.06
N GLY A 48 1.66 -1.54 -2.24
CA GLY A 48 2.56 -2.69 -2.37
C GLY A 48 3.71 -2.53 -3.37
N GLY A 49 4.43 -3.60 -3.72
CA GLY A 49 4.31 -4.98 -3.22
C GLY A 49 5.00 -5.24 -1.87
N GLY A 50 5.34 -6.49 -1.56
CA GLY A 50 5.87 -6.92 -0.25
C GLY A 50 7.06 -6.11 0.27
N GLN A 51 8.03 -5.76 -0.60
CA GLN A 51 9.16 -4.92 -0.20
C GLN A 51 8.72 -3.51 0.24
N ILE A 52 7.79 -2.90 -0.49
CA ILE A 52 7.27 -1.57 -0.17
C ILE A 52 6.48 -1.61 1.14
N TYR A 53 5.65 -2.64 1.35
CA TYR A 53 4.95 -2.82 2.62
C TYR A 53 5.94 -2.95 3.79
N ASN A 54 6.94 -3.82 3.68
CA ASN A 54 7.95 -4.00 4.73
C ASN A 54 8.69 -2.70 5.06
N SER A 55 8.98 -1.85 4.06
CA SER A 55 9.68 -0.58 4.28
C SER A 55 8.81 0.53 4.86
N LEU A 56 7.48 0.47 4.68
CA LEU A 56 6.57 1.58 4.99
C LEU A 56 5.57 1.29 6.11
N ILE A 57 5.40 0.04 6.55
CA ILE A 57 4.37 -0.34 7.52
C ILE A 57 4.45 0.47 8.82
N GLU A 58 5.67 0.72 9.32
CA GLU A 58 5.90 1.52 10.55
C GLU A 58 5.61 3.02 10.37
N LYS A 59 5.64 3.51 9.13
CA LYS A 59 5.39 4.92 8.78
C LYS A 59 3.92 5.21 8.46
N ALA A 60 3.11 4.17 8.25
CA ALA A 60 1.69 4.35 7.96
C ALA A 60 0.91 4.80 9.21
N ASP A 61 -0.18 5.53 9.00
CA ASP A 61 -1.12 5.92 10.06
C ASP A 61 -2.33 4.97 10.13
N ILE A 62 -2.73 4.43 8.97
CA ILE A 62 -3.92 3.59 8.78
C ILE A 62 -3.56 2.40 7.90
N ILE A 63 -4.01 1.21 8.27
CA ILE A 63 -3.92 0.00 7.45
C ILE A 63 -5.34 -0.41 7.05
N HIS A 64 -5.56 -0.49 5.74
CA HIS A 64 -6.75 -1.09 5.14
C HIS A 64 -6.41 -2.54 4.78
N LEU A 65 -6.95 -3.51 5.51
CA LEU A 65 -6.63 -4.92 5.35
C LEU A 65 -7.86 -5.70 4.89
N SER A 66 -7.73 -6.43 3.79
CA SER A 66 -8.72 -7.43 3.36
C SER A 66 -8.14 -8.82 3.53
N THR A 67 -8.59 -9.55 4.55
CA THR A 67 -8.26 -10.95 4.76
C THR A 67 -9.16 -11.81 3.88
N VAL A 68 -8.62 -12.35 2.80
CA VAL A 68 -9.35 -13.27 1.91
C VAL A 68 -9.31 -14.65 2.54
N HIS A 69 -10.47 -15.27 2.74
CA HIS A 69 -10.61 -16.56 3.45
C HIS A 69 -10.32 -17.74 2.52
N VAL A 70 -9.08 -17.82 2.04
CA VAL A 70 -8.57 -18.90 1.19
C VAL A 70 -7.08 -19.10 1.46
N GLU A 71 -6.64 -20.35 1.39
CA GLU A 71 -5.22 -20.70 1.43
C GLU A 71 -4.68 -20.80 0.01
N VAL A 72 -3.53 -20.16 -0.25
CA VAL A 72 -2.88 -20.13 -1.57
C VAL A 72 -1.38 -20.36 -1.43
N GLU A 73 -0.76 -20.91 -2.47
CA GLU A 73 0.69 -20.99 -2.56
C GLU A 73 1.30 -19.63 -2.95
N GLY A 74 2.38 -19.24 -2.29
CA GLY A 74 3.08 -17.99 -2.59
C GLY A 74 4.37 -17.82 -1.76
N ASP A 75 5.26 -16.97 -2.24
CA ASP A 75 6.57 -16.68 -1.64
C ASP A 75 6.66 -15.26 -1.05
N ILE A 76 5.65 -14.42 -1.28
CA ILE A 76 5.55 -13.06 -0.76
C ILE A 76 4.53 -12.98 0.37
N ASN A 77 4.97 -12.48 1.52
CA ASN A 77 4.13 -12.29 2.70
C ASN A 77 3.93 -10.79 2.98
N PHE A 78 2.79 -10.45 3.58
CA PHE A 78 2.56 -9.13 4.17
C PHE A 78 3.32 -9.03 5.50
N PRO A 79 3.91 -7.86 5.86
CA PRO A 79 4.57 -7.69 7.16
C PRO A 79 3.61 -7.94 8.33
N LYS A 80 4.17 -8.30 9.50
CA LYS A 80 3.42 -8.30 10.75
C LYS A 80 2.91 -6.87 11.02
N ILE A 81 1.63 -6.75 11.41
CA ILE A 81 1.06 -5.48 11.83
C ILE A 81 1.78 -5.02 13.12
N PRO A 82 2.33 -3.80 13.17
CA PRO A 82 3.01 -3.30 14.36
C PRO A 82 2.08 -3.20 15.58
N GLU A 83 2.63 -3.36 16.77
CA GLU A 83 1.85 -3.49 18.02
C GLU A 83 1.09 -2.22 18.41
N ASN A 84 1.49 -1.06 17.88
CA ASN A 84 0.83 0.21 18.11
C ASN A 84 -0.40 0.45 17.21
N PHE A 85 -0.78 -0.51 16.36
CA PHE A 85 -2.01 -0.43 15.59
C PHE A 85 -3.18 -1.10 16.32
N ASN A 86 -4.31 -0.40 16.36
CA ASN A 86 -5.54 -0.88 16.97
C ASN A 86 -6.60 -1.11 15.88
N LEU A 87 -7.30 -2.24 15.95
CA LEU A 87 -8.47 -2.50 15.10
C LEU A 87 -9.59 -1.53 15.46
N VAL A 88 -10.05 -0.73 14.50
CA VAL A 88 -11.12 0.28 14.71
C VAL A 88 -12.37 0.01 13.90
N PHE A 89 -12.30 -0.89 12.92
CA PHE A 89 -13.43 -1.30 12.10
C PHE A 89 -13.21 -2.71 11.55
N GLU A 90 -14.28 -3.50 11.51
CA GLU A 90 -14.29 -4.81 10.88
C GLU A 90 -15.66 -5.08 10.23
N GLN A 91 -15.64 -5.66 9.03
CA GLN A 91 -16.83 -6.14 8.35
C GLN A 91 -16.53 -7.40 7.53
N PHE A 92 -17.36 -8.42 7.72
CA PHE A 92 -17.33 -9.66 6.93
C PHE A 92 -18.19 -9.54 5.66
N PHE A 93 -17.72 -10.15 4.57
CA PHE A 93 -18.40 -10.18 3.29
C PHE A 93 -18.51 -11.62 2.76
N LEU A 94 -19.74 -12.01 2.40
CA LEU A 94 -20.01 -13.21 1.62
C LEU A 94 -19.78 -12.92 0.14
N SER A 95 -19.02 -13.78 -0.53
CA SER A 95 -18.78 -13.70 -1.97
C SER A 95 -18.46 -15.11 -2.51
N ASN A 96 -18.03 -15.20 -3.77
CA ASN A 96 -17.45 -16.42 -4.33
C ASN A 96 -16.22 -16.91 -3.53
N ILE A 97 -15.44 -15.98 -2.98
CA ILE A 97 -14.46 -16.23 -1.91
C ILE A 97 -14.73 -15.20 -0.83
N ASN A 98 -15.07 -15.66 0.37
CA ASN A 98 -15.37 -14.77 1.48
C ASN A 98 -14.15 -13.94 1.84
N TYR A 99 -14.36 -12.74 2.38
CA TYR A 99 -13.28 -11.93 2.94
C TYR A 99 -13.77 -11.08 4.11
N THR A 100 -12.85 -10.74 5.00
CA THR A 100 -13.08 -9.75 6.06
C THR A 100 -12.29 -8.50 5.74
N TYR A 101 -12.95 -7.35 5.74
CA TYR A 101 -12.29 -6.05 5.62
C TYR A 101 -12.15 -5.41 7.00
N GLN A 102 -10.93 -4.99 7.32
CA GLN A 102 -10.55 -4.38 8.58
C GLN A 102 -9.85 -3.04 8.35
N ILE A 103 -10.06 -2.10 9.26
CA ILE A 103 -9.27 -0.87 9.34
C ILE A 103 -8.55 -0.86 10.68
N TRP A 104 -7.23 -0.75 10.62
CA TRP A 104 -6.37 -0.58 11.78
C TRP A 104 -5.82 0.83 11.80
N LYS A 105 -5.82 1.48 12.96
CA LYS A 105 -5.30 2.84 13.14
C LYS A 105 -4.17 2.83 14.14
N LYS A 106 -3.09 3.52 13.82
CA LYS A 106 -1.98 3.74 14.75
C LYS A 106 -2.47 4.54 15.97
N GLY A 107 -2.18 4.03 17.15
CA GLY A 107 -2.49 4.63 18.46
C GLY A 107 -1.58 5.79 18.82
#